data_AF-A0A348VF21-F1
#
_entry.id   AF-A0A348VF21-F1
#
_cell.length_a   1.000
_cell.length_b   1.000
_cell.length_c   1.000
_cell.angle_alpha   90.00
_cell.angle_beta   90.00
_cell.angle_gamma   90.00
#
_symmetry.space_group_name_H-M   'P 1'
#
loop_
_entity.id
_entity.type
_entity.pdbx_description
1 polymer ?
#
loop_
_entity_poly.entity_id
_entity_poly.type
_entity_poly.pdbx_seq_one_letter_code
_entity_poly.pdbx_strand_id
1 'polypeptide(L)'
;MESGFDWANLLIGILMIIVSILVLSNPAATMTTLALFVGIAVLVSGVIFLFRYKESTANLIYAIIAIILGIILLARPAFAVTALGFIIGIWFFIEGVLGLTRAGFYKLVSSAMYIASIILNVLLLIAGLLIILNPFVAALSLPVLTGIALLIAGVMHITGVFSPKQQSPS
;
A
#
# COMPACT_ATOMS: atom_id res chain seq x y z
N MET A 1 4.49 35.22 17.90
CA MET A 1 4.63 33.76 17.81
C MET A 1 5.80 33.51 16.88
N GLU A 2 6.92 33.06 17.42
CA GLU A 2 8.17 32.90 16.67
C GLU A 2 7.92 31.96 15.48
N SER A 3 8.04 32.47 14.26
CA SER A 3 8.24 31.62 13.08
C SER A 3 9.68 31.11 13.13
N GLY A 4 9.97 30.26 14.11
CA GLY A 4 11.23 29.54 14.19
C GLY A 4 11.38 28.65 12.96
N PHE A 5 12.62 28.46 12.53
CA PHE A 5 12.96 27.50 11.47
C PHE A 5 12.33 26.14 11.80
N ASP A 6 11.62 25.55 10.83
CA ASP A 6 10.83 24.35 11.04
C ASP A 6 11.71 23.09 10.95
N TRP A 7 12.51 22.87 12.01
CA TRP A 7 13.42 21.74 12.15
C TRP A 7 12.72 20.39 12.03
N ALA A 8 11.45 20.31 12.44
CA ALA A 8 10.66 19.09 12.33
C ALA A 8 10.42 18.73 10.85
N ASN A 9 9.97 19.70 10.04
CA ASN A 9 9.77 19.48 8.60
C ASN A 9 11.08 19.16 7.87
N LEU A 10 12.20 19.78 8.27
CA LEU A 10 13.52 19.45 7.70
C LEU A 10 13.91 17.99 8.02
N LEU A 11 13.79 17.57 9.28
CA LEU A 11 14.13 16.21 9.71
C LEU A 11 13.24 15.17 9.02
N ILE A 12 11.93 15.41 8.96
CA ILE A 12 10.99 14.55 8.24
C ILE A 12 11.39 14.43 6.77
N GLY A 13 11.68 15.56 6.11
CA GLY A 13 12.11 15.57 4.71
C GLY A 13 13.37 14.73 4.47
N ILE A 14 14.39 14.88 5.31
CA ILE A 14 15.63 14.09 5.23
C ILE A 14 15.34 12.60 5.43
N LEU A 15 14.56 12.23 6.46
CA LEU A 15 14.19 10.84 6.72
C LEU A 15 13.44 10.24 5.54
N MET A 16 12.49 10.97 4.94
CA MET A 16 11.75 10.51 3.77
C MET A 16 12.66 10.25 2.57
N ILE A 17 13.65 11.12 2.32
CA ILE A 17 14.63 10.91 1.25
C ILE A 17 15.49 9.67 1.53
N ILE A 18 15.98 9.49 2.76
CA ILE A 18 16.77 8.31 3.13
C ILE A 18 15.95 7.03 2.92
N VAL A 19 14.72 6.99 3.44
CA VAL A 19 13.82 5.85 3.27
C VAL A 19 13.53 5.59 1.79
N SER A 20 13.27 6.65 1.01
CA SER A 20 13.08 6.54 -0.43
C SER A 20 14.27 5.87 -1.12
N ILE A 21 15.50 6.33 -0.84
CA ILE A 21 16.72 5.76 -1.41
C ILE A 21 16.84 4.28 -1.03
N LEU A 22 16.59 3.92 0.24
CA LEU A 22 16.63 2.52 0.68
C LEU A 22 15.61 1.65 -0.08
N VAL A 23 14.38 2.16 -0.22
CA VAL A 23 13.30 1.45 -0.92
C VAL A 23 13.61 1.27 -2.40
N LEU A 24 14.07 2.32 -3.07
CA LEU A 24 14.37 2.30 -4.51
C LEU A 24 15.64 1.53 -4.85
N SER A 25 16.60 1.45 -3.92
CA SER A 25 17.84 0.70 -4.12
C SER A 25 17.58 -0.81 -4.17
N ASN A 26 16.62 -1.32 -3.40
CA ASN A 26 16.22 -2.72 -3.45
C ASN A 26 14.72 -2.91 -3.18
N PRO A 27 13.87 -2.70 -4.20
CA PRO A 27 12.42 -2.87 -4.10
C PRO A 27 12.02 -4.29 -3.69
N ALA A 28 12.77 -5.30 -4.14
CA ALA A 28 12.52 -6.70 -3.80
C ALA A 28 12.76 -6.98 -2.31
N ALA A 29 13.84 -6.44 -1.72
CA ALA A 29 14.09 -6.55 -0.29
C ALA A 29 13.04 -5.79 0.54
N THR A 30 12.59 -4.63 0.05
CA THR A 30 11.49 -3.88 0.69
C THR A 30 10.21 -4.72 0.73
N MET A 31 9.83 -5.34 -0.38
CA MET A 31 8.66 -6.23 -0.40
C MET A 31 8.84 -7.45 0.50
N THR A 32 10.03 -8.04 0.51
CA THR A 32 10.35 -9.15 1.40
C THR A 32 10.17 -8.75 2.87
N THR A 33 10.61 -7.54 3.23
CA THR A 33 10.46 -7.00 4.59
C THR A 33 8.99 -6.78 4.95
N LEU A 34 8.19 -6.20 4.05
CA LEU A 34 6.74 -6.07 4.25
C LEU A 34 6.06 -7.43 4.40
N ALA A 35 6.44 -8.41 3.58
CA ALA A 35 5.91 -9.75 3.64
C ALA A 35 6.25 -10.44 4.98
N LEU A 36 7.44 -10.20 5.53
CA LEU A 36 7.81 -10.67 6.87
C LEU A 36 6.95 -10.01 7.95
N PHE A 37 6.72 -8.69 7.89
CA PHE A 37 5.82 -8.02 8.83
C PHE A 37 4.41 -8.58 8.79
N VAL A 38 3.88 -8.86 7.60
CA VAL A 38 2.58 -9.54 7.43
C VAL A 38 2.61 -10.93 8.06
N GLY A 39 3.66 -11.72 7.81
CA GLY A 39 3.83 -13.04 8.42
C GLY A 39 3.84 -12.98 9.96
N ILE A 40 4.55 -12.01 10.54
CA ILE A 40 4.56 -11.76 12.00
C ILE A 40 3.16 -11.40 12.48
N ALA A 41 2.48 -10.47 11.82
CA ALA A 41 1.14 -10.03 12.22
C ALA A 41 0.12 -11.18 12.17
N VAL A 42 0.16 -12.01 11.13
CA VAL A 42 -0.70 -13.19 10.98
C VAL A 42 -0.41 -14.23 12.07
N LEU A 43 0.88 -14.49 12.36
CA LEU A 43 1.28 -15.40 13.43
C LEU A 43 0.80 -14.90 14.80
N VAL A 44 1.03 -13.62 15.12
CA VAL A 44 0.58 -13.00 16.38
C VAL A 44 -0.94 -13.06 16.50
N SER A 45 -1.66 -12.80 15.41
CA SER A 45 -3.12 -12.93 15.38
C SER A 45 -3.55 -14.35 15.72
N GLY A 46 -2.94 -15.36 15.10
CA GLY A 46 -3.22 -16.76 15.39
C GLY A 46 -2.99 -17.11 16.87
N VAL A 47 -1.91 -16.61 17.47
CA VAL A 47 -1.61 -16.79 18.90
C VAL A 47 -2.68 -16.12 19.78
N ILE A 48 -3.11 -14.90 19.46
CA ILE A 48 -4.16 -14.19 20.21
C ILE A 48 -5.48 -14.98 20.17
N PHE A 49 -5.88 -15.46 18.98
CA PHE A 49 -7.11 -16.24 18.81
C PHE A 49 -7.03 -17.61 19.47
N LEU A 50 -5.83 -18.20 19.58
CA LEU A 50 -5.62 -19.44 20.30
C LEU A 50 -5.96 -19.29 21.79
N PHE A 51 -5.63 -18.15 22.42
CA PHE A 51 -6.03 -17.89 23.81
C PHE A 51 -7.54 -17.72 23.98
N ARG A 52 -8.25 -17.30 22.92
CA ARG A 52 -9.72 -17.10 22.90
C ARG A 52 -10.47 -18.29 22.32
N TYR A 53 -9.85 -19.48 22.24
CA TYR A 53 -10.46 -20.64 21.59
C TYR A 53 -11.75 -21.12 22.25
N LYS A 54 -11.92 -20.88 23.56
CA LYS A 54 -13.11 -21.27 24.32
C LYS A 54 -14.35 -20.45 23.99
N GLU A 55 -14.19 -19.28 23.37
CA GLU A 55 -15.31 -18.40 23.01
C GLU A 55 -16.06 -18.92 21.77
N SER A 56 -15.36 -19.61 20.87
CA SER A 56 -15.96 -20.18 19.65
C SER A 56 -15.04 -21.19 18.99
N THR A 57 -15.60 -22.29 18.48
CA THR A 57 -14.86 -23.25 17.64
C THR A 57 -14.25 -22.56 16.41
N ALA A 58 -14.86 -21.47 15.91
CA ALA A 58 -14.30 -20.68 14.82
C ALA A 58 -12.97 -20.02 15.20
N ASN A 59 -12.80 -19.59 16.46
CA ASN A 59 -11.54 -19.00 16.94
C ASN A 59 -10.42 -20.04 16.95
N LEU A 60 -10.72 -21.29 17.33
CA LEU A 60 -9.74 -22.38 17.29
C LEU A 60 -9.29 -22.68 15.86
N ILE A 61 -10.25 -22.77 14.92
CA ILE A 61 -9.96 -23.01 13.50
C ILE A 61 -9.12 -21.87 12.93
N TYR A 62 -9.54 -20.62 13.16
CA TYR A 62 -8.80 -19.45 12.71
C TYR A 62 -7.38 -19.40 13.30
N ALA A 63 -7.23 -19.67 14.59
CA ALA A 63 -5.93 -19.70 15.26
C ALA A 63 -4.97 -20.70 14.61
N ILE A 64 -5.42 -21.93 14.38
CA ILE A 64 -4.61 -22.98 13.75
C ILE A 64 -4.19 -22.55 12.34
N ILE A 65 -5.14 -22.07 11.53
CA ILE A 65 -4.86 -21.62 10.15
C ILE A 65 -3.87 -20.46 10.18
N ALA A 66 -4.10 -19.44 11.00
CA ALA A 66 -3.27 -18.26 11.08
C ALA A 66 -1.85 -18.58 11.58
N ILE A 67 -1.69 -19.48 12.55
CA ILE A 67 -0.35 -19.91 13.00
C ILE A 67 0.40 -20.62 11.88
N ILE A 68 -0.25 -21.58 11.20
CA ILE A 68 0.37 -22.32 10.09
C ILE A 68 0.74 -21.37 8.95
N LEU A 69 -0.18 -20.49 8.55
CA LEU A 69 0.09 -19.49 7.52
C LEU A 69 1.21 -18.53 7.93
N GLY A 70 1.18 -18.01 9.16
CA GLY A 70 2.24 -17.15 9.68
C GLY A 70 3.62 -17.81 9.61
N ILE A 71 3.74 -19.06 10.03
CA ILE A 71 4.98 -19.83 9.93
C ILE A 71 5.41 -19.99 8.46
N ILE A 72 4.48 -20.34 7.55
CA ILE A 72 4.80 -20.50 6.12
C ILE A 72 5.28 -19.18 5.50
N LEU A 73 4.61 -18.06 5.81
CA LEU A 73 4.97 -16.75 5.29
C LEU A 73 6.37 -16.32 5.76
N LEU A 74 6.72 -16.60 7.02
CA LEU A 74 8.04 -16.32 7.58
C LEU A 74 9.13 -17.26 7.03
N ALA A 75 8.81 -18.54 6.87
CA ALA A 75 9.75 -19.53 6.35
C ALA A 75 9.99 -19.37 4.84
N ARG A 76 9.00 -18.87 4.08
CA ARG A 76 9.11 -18.62 2.64
C ARG A 76 8.62 -17.21 2.27
N PRO A 77 9.45 -16.18 2.47
CA PRO A 77 9.07 -14.80 2.14
C PRO A 77 8.70 -14.60 0.66
N ALA A 78 9.30 -15.35 -0.27
CA ALA A 78 8.94 -15.29 -1.68
C ALA A 78 7.48 -15.71 -1.95
N PHE A 79 6.97 -16.68 -1.20
CA PHE A 79 5.56 -17.09 -1.27
C PHE A 79 4.66 -15.97 -0.76
N ALA A 80 5.04 -15.33 0.35
CA ALA A 80 4.32 -14.20 0.91
C ALA A 80 4.28 -13.00 -0.04
N VAL A 81 5.40 -12.65 -0.69
CA VAL A 81 5.44 -11.59 -1.73
C VAL A 81 4.52 -11.92 -2.91
N THR A 82 4.52 -13.18 -3.36
CA THR A 82 3.64 -13.63 -4.45
C THR A 82 2.16 -13.54 -4.04
N ALA A 83 1.82 -13.97 -2.82
CA ALA A 83 0.48 -13.89 -2.28
C ALA A 83 -0.01 -12.44 -2.19
N LEU A 84 0.84 -11.51 -1.74
CA LEU A 84 0.53 -10.07 -1.73
C LEU A 84 0.24 -9.56 -3.14
N GLY A 85 1.06 -9.96 -4.13
CA GLY A 85 0.83 -9.62 -5.54
C GLY A 85 -0.54 -10.08 -6.04
N PHE A 86 -0.96 -11.31 -5.72
CA PHE A 86 -2.30 -11.80 -6.05
C PHE A 86 -3.41 -11.01 -5.34
N ILE A 87 -3.27 -10.71 -4.05
CA ILE A 87 -4.25 -9.92 -3.30
C ILE A 87 -4.44 -8.56 -3.98
N ILE A 88 -3.35 -7.89 -4.36
CA ILE A 88 -3.40 -6.60 -5.05
C ILE A 88 -4.07 -6.73 -6.43
N GLY A 89 -3.70 -7.74 -7.22
CA GLY A 89 -4.28 -7.96 -8.55
C GLY A 89 -5.77 -8.23 -8.50
N ILE A 90 -6.20 -9.09 -7.57
CA ILE A 90 -7.62 -9.40 -7.34
C ILE A 90 -8.36 -8.16 -6.87
N TRP A 91 -7.79 -7.39 -5.94
CA TRP A 91 -8.37 -6.12 -5.49
C TRP A 91 -8.58 -5.15 -6.65
N PHE A 92 -7.54 -4.93 -7.47
CA PHE A 92 -7.61 -4.04 -8.64
C PHE A 92 -8.66 -4.51 -9.65
N PHE A 93 -8.73 -5.83 -9.89
CA PHE A 93 -9.74 -6.40 -10.75
C PHE A 93 -11.15 -6.15 -10.22
N ILE A 94 -11.40 -6.41 -8.92
CA ILE A 94 -12.69 -6.17 -8.28
C ILE A 94 -13.05 -4.68 -8.33
N GLU A 95 -12.13 -3.78 -7.99
CA GLU A 95 -12.36 -2.33 -8.06
C GLU A 95 -12.66 -1.87 -9.49
N GLY A 96 -11.98 -2.43 -10.49
CA GLY A 96 -12.27 -2.14 -11.89
C GLY A 96 -13.70 -2.57 -12.28
N VAL A 97 -14.13 -3.77 -11.88
CA VAL A 97 -15.52 -4.23 -12.11
C VAL A 97 -16.52 -3.30 -11.40
N LEU A 98 -16.32 -3.04 -10.11
CA LEU A 98 -17.22 -2.20 -9.31
C LEU A 98 -17.25 -0.74 -9.79
N GLY A 99 -16.12 -0.23 -10.27
CA GLY A 99 -16.04 1.10 -10.83
C GLY A 99 -16.82 1.23 -12.13
N LEU A 100 -16.77 0.22 -13.00
CA LEU A 100 -17.60 0.18 -14.22
C LEU A 100 -19.10 0.08 -13.91
N THR A 101 -19.51 -0.70 -12.91
CA THR A 101 -20.93 -0.76 -12.53
C THR A 101 -21.44 0.57 -11.97
N ARG A 102 -20.59 1.31 -11.26
CA ARG A 102 -20.90 2.65 -10.73
C ARG A 102 -20.73 3.76 -11.76
N ALA A 103 -20.08 3.50 -12.89
CA ALA A 103 -19.67 4.53 -13.85
C ALA A 103 -20.87 5.37 -14.34
N GLY A 104 -22.04 4.75 -14.47
CA GLY A 104 -23.28 5.41 -14.89
C GLY A 104 -23.65 6.65 -14.07
N PHE A 105 -23.32 6.69 -12.77
CA PHE A 105 -23.60 7.85 -11.92
C PHE A 105 -22.79 9.09 -12.32
N TYR A 106 -21.58 8.93 -12.85
CA TYR A 106 -20.74 10.07 -13.26
C TYR A 106 -21.30 10.80 -14.49
N LYS A 107 -22.15 10.13 -15.29
CA LYS A 107 -22.82 10.75 -16.44
C LYS A 107 -23.75 11.88 -16.03
N LEU A 108 -24.30 11.83 -14.81
CA LEU A 108 -25.17 12.87 -14.25
C LEU A 108 -24.41 14.15 -13.88
N VAL A 109 -23.10 14.07 -13.65
CA VAL A 109 -22.26 15.20 -13.26
C VAL A 109 -21.59 15.81 -14.49
N SER A 110 -20.89 15.01 -15.29
CA SER A 110 -20.35 15.47 -16.57
C SER A 110 -19.99 14.31 -17.50
N SER A 111 -20.15 14.52 -18.81
CA SER A 111 -19.74 13.56 -19.84
C SER A 111 -18.23 13.26 -19.79
N ALA A 112 -17.41 14.26 -19.43
CA ALA A 112 -15.97 14.09 -19.28
C ALA A 112 -15.63 13.15 -18.12
N MET A 113 -16.24 13.33 -16.94
CA MET A 113 -16.04 12.42 -15.80
C MET A 113 -16.53 11.01 -16.09
N TYR A 114 -17.64 10.86 -16.82
CA TYR A 114 -18.12 9.55 -17.25
C TYR A 114 -17.09 8.83 -18.12
N ILE A 115 -16.61 9.47 -19.18
CA ILE A 115 -15.63 8.87 -20.09
C ILE A 115 -14.32 8.57 -19.35
N ALA A 116 -13.83 9.51 -18.54
CA ALA A 116 -12.63 9.30 -17.72
C ALA A 116 -12.80 8.11 -16.78
N SER A 117 -13.94 7.99 -16.09
CA SER A 117 -14.24 6.87 -15.21
C SER A 117 -14.24 5.53 -15.95
N ILE A 118 -14.88 5.46 -17.13
CA ILE A 118 -14.86 4.25 -17.95
C ILE A 118 -13.42 3.87 -18.33
N ILE A 119 -12.64 4.82 -18.85
CA ILE A 119 -11.25 4.57 -19.27
C ILE A 119 -10.41 4.10 -18.08
N LEU A 120 -10.47 4.79 -16.94
CA LEU A 120 -9.69 4.46 -15.75
C LEU A 120 -10.05 3.06 -15.22
N ASN A 121 -11.33 2.70 -15.18
CA ASN A 121 -11.75 1.40 -14.68
C ASN A 121 -11.42 0.26 -15.65
N VAL A 122 -11.46 0.49 -16.96
CA VAL A 122 -10.97 -0.49 -17.95
C VAL A 122 -9.46 -0.68 -17.81
N LEU A 123 -8.69 0.40 -17.66
CA LEU A 123 -7.26 0.30 -17.39
C LEU A 123 -6.98 -0.44 -16.07
N LEU A 124 -7.78 -0.20 -15.04
CA LEU A 124 -7.66 -0.86 -13.75
C LEU A 124 -7.95 -2.38 -13.85
N LEU A 125 -8.93 -2.78 -14.65
CA LEU A 125 -9.19 -4.19 -14.95
C LEU A 125 -8.01 -4.86 -15.66
N ILE A 126 -7.47 -4.20 -16.69
CA ILE A 126 -6.32 -4.71 -17.44
C ILE A 126 -5.12 -4.82 -16.50
N ALA A 127 -4.86 -3.80 -15.68
CA ALA A 127 -3.80 -3.82 -14.69
C ALA A 127 -4.00 -4.99 -13.70
N GLY A 128 -5.20 -5.13 -13.11
CA GLY A 128 -5.52 -6.23 -12.20
C GLY A 128 -5.29 -7.61 -12.84
N LEU A 129 -5.72 -7.80 -14.09
CA LEU A 129 -5.50 -9.04 -14.83
C LEU A 129 -4.01 -9.31 -15.09
N LEU A 130 -3.26 -8.30 -15.56
CA LEU A 130 -1.81 -8.43 -15.79
C LEU A 130 -1.06 -8.76 -14.51
N ILE A 131 -1.46 -8.17 -13.38
CA ILE A 131 -0.91 -8.47 -12.06
C ILE A 131 -1.18 -9.92 -11.68
N ILE A 132 -2.40 -10.43 -11.89
CA ILE A 132 -2.74 -11.83 -11.59
C ILE A 132 -1.90 -12.79 -12.44
N LEU A 133 -1.64 -12.45 -13.71
CA LEU A 133 -0.81 -13.25 -14.60
C LEU A 133 0.67 -13.21 -14.23
N ASN A 134 1.15 -12.09 -13.67
CA ASN A 134 2.52 -11.95 -13.18
C ASN A 134 2.57 -11.17 -11.85
N PRO A 135 2.32 -11.85 -10.71
CA PRO A 135 2.21 -11.20 -9.40
C PRO A 135 3.54 -10.62 -8.91
N PHE A 136 4.66 -11.08 -9.44
CA PHE A 136 5.99 -10.60 -9.05
C PHE A 136 6.26 -9.19 -9.57
N VAL A 137 5.92 -8.91 -10.84
CA VAL A 137 6.08 -7.56 -11.43
C VAL A 137 5.22 -6.54 -10.67
N ALA A 138 4.02 -6.95 -10.28
CA ALA A 138 3.11 -6.14 -9.48
C ALA A 138 3.62 -5.87 -8.06
N ALA A 139 4.16 -6.90 -7.40
CA ALA A 139 4.69 -6.74 -6.06
C ALA A 139 5.83 -5.70 -6.03
N LEU A 140 6.61 -5.58 -7.11
CA LEU A 140 7.68 -4.59 -7.21
C LEU A 140 7.19 -3.17 -7.57
N SER A 141 6.01 -3.03 -8.17
CA SER A 141 5.51 -1.71 -8.56
C SER A 141 5.17 -0.84 -7.35
N LEU A 142 4.65 -1.43 -6.28
CA LEU A 142 4.29 -0.70 -5.06
C LEU A 142 5.49 -0.06 -4.36
N PRO A 143 6.58 -0.78 -4.00
CA PRO A 143 7.75 -0.14 -3.41
C PRO A 143 8.35 0.92 -4.32
N VAL A 144 8.37 0.70 -5.64
CA VAL A 144 8.88 1.70 -6.57
C VAL A 144 8.03 2.98 -6.53
N LEU A 145 6.71 2.85 -6.63
CA LEU A 145 5.79 3.99 -6.56
C LEU A 145 5.87 4.69 -5.19
N THR A 146 5.91 3.93 -4.09
CA THR A 146 6.07 4.47 -2.75
C THR A 146 7.42 5.16 -2.59
N GLY A 147 8.50 4.60 -3.10
CA GLY A 147 9.84 5.19 -3.07
C GLY A 147 9.89 6.51 -3.82
N ILE A 148 9.31 6.57 -5.03
CA ILE A 148 9.19 7.82 -5.81
C ILE A 148 8.34 8.85 -5.06
N ALA A 149 7.19 8.45 -4.52
CA ALA A 149 6.31 9.33 -3.77
C ALA A 149 7.00 9.90 -2.51
N LEU A 150 7.74 9.06 -1.78
CA LEU A 150 8.53 9.48 -0.62
C LEU A 150 9.65 10.44 -1.02
N LEU A 151 10.28 10.23 -2.18
CA LEU A 151 11.32 11.14 -2.69
C LEU A 151 10.73 12.52 -2.94
N ILE A 152 9.63 12.57 -3.69
CA ILE A 152 8.94 13.83 -4.04
C ILE A 152 8.48 14.54 -2.76
N ALA A 153 7.84 13.81 -1.84
CA ALA A 153 7.36 14.37 -0.59
C ALA A 153 8.51 14.85 0.31
N GLY A 154 9.63 14.12 0.38
CA GLY A 154 10.82 14.55 1.12
C GLY A 154 11.41 15.85 0.58
N VAL A 155 11.50 15.98 -0.75
CA VAL A 155 11.92 17.23 -1.41
C VAL A 155 10.96 18.38 -1.08
N MET A 156 9.64 18.15 -1.16
CA MET A 156 8.63 19.17 -0.82
C MET A 156 8.71 19.63 0.65
N HIS A 157 8.97 18.72 1.59
CA HIS A 157 9.16 19.08 3.00
C HIS A 157 10.40 19.97 3.17
N ILE A 158 11.52 19.66 2.52
CA ILE A 158 12.74 20.46 2.60
C ILE A 158 12.53 21.84 1.99
N THR A 159 11.96 21.93 0.78
CA THR A 159 11.73 23.23 0.10
C THR A 159 10.66 24.06 0.81
N GLY A 160 9.69 23.41 1.46
CA GLY A 160 8.66 24.05 2.27
C GLY A 160 9.21 24.81 3.48
N VAL A 161 10.31 24.34 4.08
CA VAL A 161 10.98 25.04 5.21
C VAL A 161 11.52 26.42 4.80
N PHE A 162 11.91 26.58 3.53
CA PHE A 162 12.47 27.82 2.99
C PHE A 162 11.42 28.70 2.28
N SER A 163 10.18 28.21 2.10
CA SER A 163 9.10 28.97 1.49
C SER A 163 8.56 30.03 2.47
N PRO A 164 8.48 31.31 2.08
CA PRO A 164 7.86 32.34 2.91
C PRO A 164 6.41 31.95 3.23
N LYS A 165 6.06 31.87 4.51
CA LYS A 165 4.66 31.67 4.93
C LYS A 165 3.86 32.87 4.44
N GLN A 166 3.13 32.72 3.33
CA GLN A 166 2.34 33.78 2.72
C GLN A 166 1.19 34.11 3.70
N GLN A 167 1.36 35.19 4.47
CA GLN A 167 0.35 35.68 5.39
C GLN A 167 -0.88 36.10 4.58
N SER A 168 -2.01 35.42 4.80
CA SER A 168 -3.30 35.80 4.23
C SER A 168 -3.63 37.24 4.68
N PRO A 169 -3.88 38.18 3.75
CA PRO A 169 -4.31 39.51 4.13
C PRO A 169 -5.72 39.41 4.71
N SER A 170 -5.86 39.88 5.96
CA SER A 170 -7.15 40.08 6.63
C SER A 170 -7.94 41.21 6.01
#